data_AF-A0A2D6YDZ8-F1
#
_entry.id   AF-A0A2D6YDZ8-F1
#
_cell.length_a   1.000
_cell.length_b   1.000
_cell.length_c   1.000
_cell.angle_alpha   90.00
_cell.angle_beta   90.00
_cell.angle_gamma   90.00
#
_symmetry.space_group_name_H-M   'P 1'
#
loop_
_entity.id
_entity.type
_entity.pdbx_description
1 polymer ?
#
loop_
_entity_poly.entity_id
_entity_poly.type
_entity_poly.pdbx_seq_one_letter_code
_entity_poly.pdbx_strand_id
1 'polypeptide(L)' 'MKTALITGISGQDGTYLSQFLLTKDYIVHGISNRMNNKEQISRSDNKITLHYGDMTDSSNLIRLIKEI' A
#
# COMPACT_ATOMS: atom_id res chain seq x y z
N MET A 1 5.33 -11.37 -10.90
CA MET A 1 4.08 -10.66 -10.54
C MET A 1 4.42 -9.18 -10.40
N LYS A 2 3.55 -8.25 -10.83
CA LYS A 2 3.89 -6.81 -10.74
C LYS A 2 3.52 -6.28 -9.37
N THR A 3 4.39 -5.47 -8.76
CA THR A 3 4.18 -4.89 -7.43
C THR A 3 4.06 -3.38 -7.54
N ALA A 4 3.12 -2.80 -6.81
CA ALA A 4 2.93 -1.35 -6.72
C ALA A 4 2.95 -0.91 -5.25
N LEU A 5 3.73 0.13 -4.96
CA LEU A 5 3.72 0.83 -3.68
C LEU A 5 2.98 2.16 -3.85
N ILE A 6 1.94 2.40 -3.05
CA ILE A 6 1.10 3.59 -3.11
C ILE A 6 1.28 4.42 -1.84
N THR A 7 1.77 5.64 -2.00
CA THR A 7 1.77 6.67 -0.97
C THR A 7 0.40 7.35 -0.93
N GLY A 8 -0.10 7.71 0.26
CA GLY A 8 -1.43 8.34 0.37
C GLY A 8 -2.57 7.38 0.00
N ILE A 9 -2.40 6.09 0.28
CA ILE A 9 -3.35 5.03 -0.12
C ILE A 9 -4.76 5.23 0.45
N SER A 10 -4.88 5.87 1.62
CA SER A 10 -6.15 6.20 2.26
C SER A 10 -6.85 7.43 1.65
N GLY A 11 -6.19 8.15 0.75
CA GLY A 11 -6.82 9.22 -0.03
C GLY A 11 -7.82 8.65 -1.03
N GLN A 12 -8.67 9.53 -1.58
CA GLN A 12 -9.63 9.16 -2.63
C GLN A 12 -8.92 8.51 -3.81
N ASP A 13 -7.92 9.20 -4.39
CA ASP A 13 -7.19 8.71 -5.55
C ASP A 13 -6.41 7.43 -5.25
N GLY A 14 -5.81 7.32 -4.06
CA GLY A 14 -5.10 6.12 -3.61
C GLY A 14 -6.02 4.91 -3.50
N THR A 15 -7.24 5.11 -3.01
CA THR A 15 -8.25 4.05 -2.90
C THR A 15 -8.70 3.58 -4.29
N TYR A 16 -9.01 4.50 -5.21
CA TYR A 16 -9.39 4.13 -6.58
C TYR A 16 -8.25 3.47 -7.35
N LEU A 17 -7.03 4.00 -7.23
CA LEU A 17 -5.85 3.45 -7.88
C LEU A 17 -5.52 2.04 -7.37
N SER A 18 -5.57 1.83 -6.05
CA SER A 18 -5.31 0.51 -5.48
C SER A 18 -6.30 -0.52 -6.01
N GLN A 19 -7.60 -0.21 -6.02
CA GLN A 19 -8.63 -1.10 -6.54
C GLN A 19 -8.43 -1.41 -8.03
N PHE A 20 -8.07 -0.41 -8.84
CA PHE A 20 -7.76 -0.59 -10.27
C PHE A 20 -6.51 -1.44 -10.52
N LEU A 21 -5.49 -1.33 -9.67
CA LEU A 21 -4.29 -2.14 -9.79
C LEU A 21 -4.54 -3.60 -9.40
N LEU A 22 -5.41 -3.84 -8.40
CA LEU A 22 -5.84 -5.19 -8.05
C LEU A 22 -6.59 -5.88 -9.19
N THR A 23 -7.39 -5.17 -9.99
CA THR A 23 -8.04 -5.77 -11.18
C THR A 23 -7.07 -6.10 -12.32
N LYS A 24 -5.82 -5.63 -12.21
CA LYS A 24 -4.72 -5.92 -13.14
C LYS A 24 -3.71 -6.92 -12.57
N ASP A 25 -4.08 -7.65 -11.53
CA ASP A 25 -3.24 -8.64 -10.84
C ASP A 25 -1.92 -8.07 -10.29
N TYR A 26 -1.93 -6.81 -9.84
CA TYR A 26 -0.82 -6.25 -9.08
C TYR A 26 -0.90 -6.67 -7.61
N ILE A 27 0.27 -6.91 -7.03
CA ILE A 27 0.44 -6.89 -5.57
C ILE A 27 0.50 -5.43 -5.15
N VAL A 28 -0.45 -4.99 -4.33
CA VAL A 28 -0.53 -3.59 -3.90
C VAL A 28 -0.11 -3.46 -2.44
N HIS A 29 0.88 -2.61 -2.22
CA HIS A 29 1.33 -2.16 -0.91
C HIS A 29 0.98 -0.69 -0.74
N GLY A 30 0.55 -0.31 0.47
CA GLY A 30 0.20 1.06 0.81
C GLY A 30 0.98 1.60 1.98
N ILE A 31 1.34 2.88 1.93
CA ILE A 31 1.92 3.59 3.08
C ILE A 31 0.83 4.33 3.84
N SER A 32 0.75 4.11 5.15
CA SER A 32 -0.14 4.80 6.07
C SER A 32 0.64 5.39 7.25
N ASN A 33 0.27 6.61 7.63
CA ASN A 33 0.83 7.34 8.76
C ASN A 33 0.28 6.82 10.11
N ARG A 34 -0.69 5.90 10.07
CA ARG A 34 -1.28 5.26 11.24
C ARG A 34 -0.91 3.78 11.25
N MET A 35 -0.42 3.29 12.38
CA MET A 35 -0.27 1.86 12.64
C MET A 35 -1.65 1.21 12.77
N ASN A 36 -2.30 0.94 11.65
CA ASN A 36 -3.50 0.11 11.65
C ASN A 36 -3.05 -1.31 11.32
N ASN A 37 -3.06 -2.18 12.34
CA ASN A 37 -2.81 -3.60 12.23
C ASN A 37 -3.70 -4.20 11.14
N LYS A 38 -3.16 -4.40 9.94
CA LYS A 38 -3.77 -5.13 8.81
C LYS A 38 -5.26 -4.80 8.63
N GLU A 39 -5.60 -3.56 8.25
CA GLU A 39 -6.93 -3.31 7.68
C GLU A 39 -7.03 -4.04 6.35
N GLN A 40 -7.59 -5.24 6.44
CA GLN A 40 -7.77 -6.18 5.35
C GLN A 40 -8.99 -5.73 4.55
N ILE A 41 -8.82 -4.71 3.71
CA ILE A 41 -9.84 -4.31 2.74
C ILE A 41 -9.88 -5.42 1.68
N SER A 42 -10.73 -6.43 1.90
CA SER A 42 -10.83 -7.61 1.04
C SER A 42 -12.14 -7.57 0.27
N ARG A 43 -12.03 -7.51 -1.06
CA ARG A 43 -12.97 -8.18 -1.97
C ARG A 43 -12.17 -9.29 -2.64
N SER A 44 -12.35 -10.51 -2.15
CA SER A 44 -11.95 -11.79 -2.75
C SER A 44 -10.52 -11.85 -3.29
N ASP A 45 -9.62 -12.44 -2.49
CA ASP A 45 -8.24 -12.87 -2.80
C ASP A 45 -7.15 -11.81 -3.10
N ASN A 46 -7.49 -10.60 -3.56
CA ASN A 46 -6.49 -9.56 -3.83
C ASN A 46 -6.35 -8.60 -2.63
N LYS A 47 -5.50 -8.99 -1.67
CA LYS A 47 -5.27 -8.24 -0.41
C LYS A 47 -4.27 -7.09 -0.60
N ILE A 48 -4.64 -5.89 -0.17
CA ILE A 48 -3.71 -4.76 -0.01
C ILE A 48 -2.93 -4.96 1.29
N THR A 49 -1.61 -4.78 1.24
CA THR A 49 -0.77 -4.77 2.45
C THR A 49 -0.45 -3.34 2.85
N LEU A 50 -0.88 -2.93 4.04
CA LEU A 50 -0.57 -1.61 4.58
C LEU A 50 0.69 -1.66 5.44
N HIS A 51 1.54 -0.67 5.24
CA HIS A 51 2.78 -0.47 5.97
C HIS A 51 2.77 0.88 6.64
N TYR A 52 3.34 0.94 7.83
CA TYR A 52 3.64 2.22 8.44
C TYR A 52 4.78 2.89 7.67
N GLY A 53 4.60 4.16 7.31
CA GLY A 53 5.70 4.96 6.79
C GLY A 53 5.46 6.46 6.92
N ASP A 54 6.56 7.17 7.10
CA ASP A 54 6.61 8.62 7.18
C ASP A 54 7.34 9.17 5.95
N MET A 55 6.67 10.03 5.18
CA MET A 55 7.24 10.61 3.96
C MET A 55 8.38 11.60 4.23
N THR A 56 8.54 12.05 5.46
CA THR A 56 9.63 12.94 5.90
C THR A 56 10.86 12.19 6.39
N ASP A 57 10.72 10.90 6.71
CA ASP A 57 11.83 10.02 7.12
C ASP A 57 12.30 9.15 5.96
N SER A 58 13.34 9.61 5.27
CA SER A 58 13.95 8.89 4.16
C SER A 58 14.50 7.52 4.55
N SER A 59 14.99 7.33 5.78
CA SER A 59 15.53 6.03 6.23
C SER A 59 14.42 5.00 6.36
N ASN A 60 13.27 5.42 6.89
CA ASN A 60 12.07 4.60 6.98
C ASN A 60 11.58 4.17 5.58
N LEU A 61 11.47 5.10 4.64
CA LEU A 61 11.03 4.80 3.26
C LEU A 61 12.01 3.87 2.53
N ILE A 62 13.32 4.11 2.66
CA ILE A 62 14.34 3.24 2.03
C ILE A 62 14.23 1.82 2.58
N ARG A 63 14.05 1.65 3.90
CA ARG A 63 13.84 0.32 4.49
C ARG A 63 12.59 -0.34 3.92
N LEU A 64 11.48 0.41 3.86
CA LEU A 64 10.22 -0.12 3.37
C LEU A 64 10.28 -0.56 1.91
N ILE A 65 10.88 0.25 1.04
CA ILE A 65 11.05 -0.06 -0.38
C ILE A 65 11.93 -1.32 -0.58
N LYS A 66 12.90 -1.55 0.32
CA LYS A 66 13.74 -2.76 0.27
C LYS A 66 13.02 -4.03 0.75
N GLU A 67 12.01 -3.91 1.60
CA GLU A 67 11.25 -5.04 2.16
C GLU A 67 10.14 -5.54 1.22
N ILE A 68 9.70 -4.70 0.27
CA ILE A 68 8.61 -4.97 -0.69
C ILE A 68 9.17 -5.51 -2.00
#